data_AF-S3T4R5-F1
#
_entry.id   AF-S3T4R5-F1
#
_cell.length_a   1.000
_cell.length_b   1.000
_cell.length_c   1.000
_cell.angle_alpha   90.00
_cell.angle_beta   90.00
_cell.angle_gamma   90.00
#
_symmetry.space_group_name_H-M   'P 1'
#
loop_
_entity.id
_entity.type
_entity.pdbx_description
1 polymer ?
#
loop_
_entity_poly.entity_id
_entity_poly.type
_entity_poly.pdbx_seq_one_letter_code
_entity_poly.pdbx_strand_id
1 'polypeptide(L)'
;MNKQYEPNQIISLIQRNADFGEKKKSVFNLIDQIESKALNENNGFSIGVVDDLLARIRVKVDSVSASHSHILESITLRLEEILSNKDYYDIEDYLTAKLIALDEFLKVYNDLIQVQNEYLNESLDIVTQKIELEIKKIRELRNRLQNADSENIYDSAKNNFNNTKHSYLGLFFFTVIATLSFAVASLVFKKIFFDRFEIEAYDYWVFKITVLSLCVTILSFFLKQVVHYQKKEDFAEKISLELNAFPSYISDLDPEDGVKLRKELALKYFGNDQNKGNIEASNLNVEQMKVNAELIKISTEVIKNLSSKKN
;
A
#
# COMPACT_ATOMS: atom_id res chain seq x y z
N MET A 1 5.75 18.58 2.36
CA MET A 1 5.84 19.60 3.44
C MET A 1 7.15 20.35 3.26
N ASN A 2 7.12 21.51 2.61
CA ASN A 2 8.28 22.41 2.51
C ASN A 2 8.50 23.04 3.89
N LYS A 3 9.59 22.69 4.59
CA LYS A 3 10.05 23.50 5.73
C LYS A 3 10.56 24.83 5.16
N GLN A 4 9.69 25.85 5.17
CA GLN A 4 10.11 27.23 4.97
C GLN A 4 11.03 27.59 6.14
N TYR A 5 12.32 27.72 5.88
CA TYR A 5 13.28 28.21 6.86
C TYR A 5 12.95 29.67 7.17
N GLU A 6 12.86 30.00 8.47
CA GLU A 6 12.60 31.37 8.92
C GLU A 6 13.73 32.30 8.45
N PRO A 7 13.43 33.54 7.99
CA PRO A 7 14.42 34.49 7.46
C PRO A 7 15.62 34.72 8.39
N ASN A 8 15.41 34.65 9.71
CA ASN A 8 16.44 34.83 10.72
C ASN A 8 17.49 33.70 10.73
N GLN A 9 17.11 32.47 10.37
CA GLN A 9 18.04 31.34 10.30
C GLN A 9 19.00 31.49 9.11
N ILE A 10 18.52 32.01 7.99
CA ILE A 10 19.33 32.24 6.78
C ILE A 10 20.37 33.33 7.02
N ILE A 11 20.00 34.43 7.67
CA ILE A 11 20.91 35.53 8.00
C ILE A 11 22.05 35.05 8.92
N SER A 12 21.72 34.23 9.92
CA SER A 12 22.72 33.69 10.86
C SER A 12 23.74 32.73 10.19
N LEU A 13 23.30 31.96 9.18
CA LEU A 13 24.17 31.07 8.41
C LEU A 13 25.11 31.85 7.48
N ILE A 14 24.61 32.93 6.88
CA ILE A 14 25.42 33.82 6.03
C ILE A 14 26.51 34.50 6.86
N GLN A 15 26.17 35.04 8.03
CA GLN A 15 27.14 35.65 8.94
C GLN A 15 28.21 34.66 9.42
N ARG A 16 27.82 33.43 9.78
CA ARG A 16 28.75 32.39 10.21
C ARG A 16 29.72 31.97 9.10
N ASN A 17 29.25 31.88 7.86
CA ASN A 17 30.10 31.54 6.72
C ASN A 17 31.06 32.68 6.34
N ALA A 18 30.64 33.94 6.50
CA ALA A 18 31.52 35.09 6.29
C ALA A 18 32.65 35.14 7.34
N ASP A 19 32.32 34.99 8.63
CA ASP A 19 33.31 34.93 9.73
C ASP A 19 34.31 33.77 9.54
N PHE A 20 33.83 32.62 9.08
CA PHE A 20 34.68 31.48 8.75
C PHE A 20 35.69 31.79 7.63
N GLY A 21 35.25 32.47 6.56
CA GLY A 21 36.12 32.87 5.46
C GLY A 21 37.25 33.82 5.90
N GLU A 22 36.94 34.77 6.79
CA GLU A 22 37.96 35.69 7.33
C GLU A 22 38.97 34.97 8.23
N LYS A 23 38.53 34.08 9.11
CA LYS A 23 39.42 33.26 9.96
C LYS A 23 40.36 32.39 9.14
N LYS A 24 39.84 31.76 8.09
CA LYS A 24 40.64 30.91 7.19
C LYS A 24 41.71 31.73 6.45
N LYS A 25 41.36 32.93 5.99
CA LYS A 25 42.32 33.86 5.37
C LYS A 25 43.40 34.33 6.35
N SER A 26 43.03 34.58 7.61
CA SER A 26 43.99 34.93 8.67
C SER A 26 45.02 33.81 8.91
N VAL A 27 44.58 32.55 8.98
CA VAL A 27 45.49 31.39 9.10
C VAL A 27 46.46 31.33 7.91
N PHE A 28 45.99 31.49 6.67
CA PHE A 28 46.88 31.48 5.50
C PHE A 28 47.90 32.63 5.52
N ASN A 29 47.51 33.82 5.94
CA ASN A 29 48.46 34.93 6.09
C ASN A 29 49.55 34.64 7.14
N LEU A 30 49.22 33.93 8.24
CA LEU A 30 50.20 33.53 9.25
C LEU A 30 51.17 32.47 8.72
N ILE A 31 50.67 31.54 7.90
CA ILE A 31 51.52 30.56 7.18
C ILE A 31 52.49 31.30 6.25
N ASP A 32 52.02 32.27 5.47
CA ASP A 32 52.87 33.10 4.58
C ASP A 32 53.95 33.86 5.38
N GLN A 33 53.62 34.34 6.59
CA GLN A 33 54.58 35.02 7.47
C GLN A 33 55.66 34.07 8.00
N ILE A 34 55.32 32.84 8.35
CA ILE A 34 56.30 31.83 8.78
C ILE A 34 57.21 31.42 7.62
N GLU A 35 56.65 31.24 6.42
CA GLU A 35 57.39 30.94 5.19
C GLU A 35 58.41 32.05 4.88
N SER A 36 57.99 33.31 4.92
CA SER A 36 58.90 34.44 4.69
C SER A 36 59.95 34.62 5.79
N LYS A 37 59.63 34.31 7.06
CA LYS A 37 60.61 34.32 8.16
C LYS A 37 61.67 33.23 7.96
N ALA A 38 61.25 32.02 7.58
CA ALA A 38 62.15 30.90 7.30
C ALA A 38 63.11 31.18 6.13
N LEU A 39 62.66 31.93 5.12
CA LEU A 39 63.49 32.35 3.98
C LEU A 39 64.51 33.45 4.32
N ASN A 40 64.14 34.42 5.18
CA ASN A 40 64.98 35.57 5.51
C ASN A 40 66.10 35.25 6.53
N GLU A 41 65.91 34.27 7.39
CA GLU A 41 66.86 33.94 8.47
C GLU A 41 67.97 32.96 8.03
N ASN A 42 67.99 32.49 6.78
CA ASN A 42 68.86 31.38 6.37
C ASN A 42 69.86 31.69 5.23
N ASN A 43 71.15 31.62 5.56
CA ASN A 43 72.31 31.70 4.65
C ASN A 43 72.84 30.32 4.18
N GLY A 44 72.04 29.24 4.20
CA GLY A 44 72.48 27.94 3.64
C GLY A 44 71.74 26.67 4.08
N PHE A 45 70.41 26.67 4.23
CA PHE A 45 69.69 25.59 4.93
C PHE A 45 68.66 24.81 4.07
N SER A 46 68.30 23.61 4.53
CA SER A 46 67.29 22.64 4.03
C SER A 46 65.83 23.14 4.05
N ILE A 47 65.56 24.21 3.30
CA ILE A 47 64.23 24.83 3.08
C ILE A 47 63.13 23.80 2.73
N GLY A 48 63.49 22.68 2.10
CA GLY A 48 62.52 21.69 1.62
C GLY A 48 61.65 21.03 2.69
N VAL A 49 62.11 20.87 3.94
CA VAL A 49 61.33 20.18 4.98
C VAL A 49 60.25 21.09 5.58
N VAL A 50 60.59 22.36 5.83
CA VAL A 50 59.66 23.37 6.37
C VAL A 50 58.59 23.71 5.31
N ASP A 51 59.00 23.90 4.06
CA ASP A 51 58.06 24.18 2.96
C ASP A 51 57.06 23.04 2.75
N ASP A 52 57.52 21.79 2.79
CA ASP A 52 56.68 20.60 2.65
C ASP A 52 55.70 20.45 3.83
N LEU A 53 56.13 20.77 5.06
CA LEU A 53 55.24 20.84 6.24
C LEU A 53 54.18 21.93 6.10
N LEU A 54 54.56 23.15 5.69
CA LEU A 54 53.63 24.26 5.49
C LEU A 54 52.63 23.94 4.38
N ALA A 55 53.07 23.32 3.29
CA ALA A 55 52.19 22.86 2.20
C ALA A 55 51.16 21.83 2.70
N ARG A 56 51.58 20.83 3.50
CA ARG A 56 50.65 19.87 4.12
C ARG A 56 49.65 20.55 5.05
N ILE A 57 50.10 21.48 5.88
CA ILE A 57 49.24 22.24 6.79
C ILE A 57 48.22 23.06 6.00
N ARG A 58 48.63 23.73 4.90
CA ARG A 58 47.70 24.48 4.03
C ARG A 58 46.59 23.59 3.48
N VAL A 59 46.92 22.40 2.98
CA VAL A 59 45.93 21.44 2.46
C VAL A 59 44.94 21.02 3.56
N LYS A 60 45.44 20.72 4.76
CA LYS A 60 44.60 20.33 5.90
C LYS A 60 43.73 21.48 6.44
N VAL A 61 44.23 22.71 6.43
CA VAL A 61 43.46 23.92 6.75
C VAL A 61 42.38 24.16 5.70
N ASP A 62 42.69 23.89 4.43
CA ASP A 62 41.73 24.08 3.35
C ASP A 62 40.53 23.13 3.44
N SER A 63 40.76 21.89 3.89
CA SER A 63 39.71 20.89 4.10
C SER A 63 38.81 21.14 5.31
N VAL A 64 39.13 22.10 6.18
CA VAL A 64 38.28 22.43 7.34
C VAL A 64 36.95 23.02 6.86
N SER A 65 35.83 22.53 7.38
CA SER A 65 34.50 23.04 7.07
C SER A 65 34.05 24.13 8.06
N ALA A 66 33.06 24.93 7.69
CA ALA A 66 32.48 25.98 8.53
C ALA A 66 31.79 25.48 9.80
N SER A 67 31.56 24.17 9.98
CA SER A 67 31.10 23.57 11.25
C SER A 67 32.21 23.41 12.27
N HIS A 68 33.46 23.52 11.83
CA HIS A 68 34.65 23.23 12.59
C HIS A 68 35.55 24.47 12.73
N SER A 69 34.96 25.66 12.71
CA SER A 69 35.67 26.95 12.72
C SER A 69 36.58 27.16 13.94
N HIS A 70 36.28 26.54 15.08
CA HIS A 70 37.07 26.61 16.32
C HIS A 70 38.50 26.04 16.18
N ILE A 71 38.73 25.16 15.21
CA ILE A 71 40.09 24.65 14.95
C ILE A 71 40.93 25.74 14.31
N LEU A 72 40.35 26.57 13.43
CA LEU A 72 41.10 27.66 12.81
C LEU A 72 41.67 28.58 13.88
N GLU A 73 40.92 28.84 14.96
CA GLU A 73 41.39 29.58 16.12
C GLU A 73 42.52 28.85 16.86
N SER A 74 42.41 27.54 17.05
CA SER A 74 43.47 26.72 17.66
C SER A 74 44.75 26.68 16.80
N ILE A 75 44.63 26.70 15.48
CA ILE A 75 45.75 26.78 14.53
C ILE A 75 46.37 28.16 14.59
N THR A 76 45.54 29.22 14.54
CA THR A 76 45.98 30.61 14.66
C THR A 76 46.85 30.81 15.89
N LEU A 77 46.40 30.38 17.07
CA LEU A 77 47.16 30.52 18.32
C LEU A 77 48.53 29.82 18.25
N ARG A 78 48.60 28.61 17.66
CA ARG A 78 49.85 27.87 17.51
C ARG A 78 50.80 28.51 16.49
N LEU A 79 50.27 29.09 15.41
CA LEU A 79 51.08 29.82 14.41
C LEU A 79 51.59 31.15 14.98
N GLU A 80 50.78 31.87 15.75
CA GLU A 80 51.19 33.09 16.46
C GLU A 80 52.28 32.81 17.50
N GLU A 81 52.19 31.69 18.24
CA GLU A 81 53.23 31.22 19.16
C GLU A 81 54.56 30.97 18.43
N ILE A 82 54.50 30.38 17.24
CA ILE A 82 55.69 30.16 16.39
C ILE A 82 56.31 31.49 15.94
N LEU A 83 55.49 32.47 15.55
CA LEU A 83 55.96 33.77 15.06
C LEU A 83 56.54 34.66 16.17
N SER A 84 55.95 34.61 17.37
CA SER A 84 56.33 35.48 18.50
C SER A 84 57.68 35.15 19.13
N ASN A 85 58.24 33.96 18.86
CA ASN A 85 59.48 33.52 19.50
C ASN A 85 60.72 34.06 18.76
N LYS A 86 61.63 34.73 19.49
CA LYS A 86 62.78 35.50 18.93
C LYS A 86 64.18 35.00 19.32
N ASP A 87 64.31 34.08 20.27
CA ASP A 87 65.59 33.84 20.97
C ASP A 87 66.13 32.39 20.93
N TYR A 88 66.09 31.71 19.77
CA TYR A 88 66.69 30.38 19.66
C TYR A 88 67.96 30.36 18.80
N TYR A 89 69.01 29.73 19.34
CA TYR A 89 70.28 29.45 18.66
C TYR A 89 70.13 28.39 17.56
N ASP A 90 68.96 27.72 17.49
CA ASP A 90 68.61 26.69 16.51
C ASP A 90 67.14 26.85 16.07
N ILE A 91 66.90 27.83 15.20
CA ILE A 91 65.55 28.24 14.75
C ILE A 91 64.88 27.13 13.92
N GLU A 92 65.67 26.34 13.18
CA GLU A 92 65.17 25.31 12.29
C GLU A 92 64.58 24.12 13.05
N ASP A 93 65.31 23.60 14.04
CA ASP A 93 64.83 22.50 14.89
C ASP A 93 63.54 22.90 15.63
N TYR A 94 63.46 24.15 16.10
CA TYR A 94 62.26 24.69 16.74
C TYR A 94 61.07 24.79 15.77
N LEU A 95 61.26 25.39 14.59
CA LEU A 95 60.21 25.52 13.58
C LEU A 95 59.71 24.15 13.12
N THR A 96 60.63 23.24 12.82
CA THR A 96 60.33 21.89 12.35
C THR A 96 59.55 21.12 13.41
N ALA A 97 59.98 21.13 14.68
CA ALA A 97 59.28 20.44 15.75
C ALA A 97 57.86 20.98 15.97
N LYS A 98 57.67 22.30 15.94
CA LYS A 98 56.35 22.93 16.12
C LYS A 98 55.41 22.68 14.94
N LEU A 99 55.92 22.74 13.72
CA LEU A 99 55.15 22.44 12.51
C LEU A 99 54.77 20.96 12.42
N ILE A 100 55.66 20.04 12.83
CA ILE A 100 55.33 18.61 12.96
C ILE A 100 54.19 18.42 13.98
N ALA A 101 54.28 19.03 15.16
CA ALA A 101 53.24 18.92 16.18
C ALA A 101 51.88 19.50 15.72
N LEU A 102 51.89 20.54 14.89
CA LEU A 102 50.70 21.10 14.27
C LEU A 102 50.13 20.17 13.19
N ASP A 103 51.00 19.59 12.35
CA ASP A 103 50.61 18.65 11.30
C ASP A 103 49.97 17.37 11.87
N GLU A 104 50.53 16.83 12.95
CA GLU A 104 49.99 15.68 13.69
C GLU A 104 48.65 16.01 14.34
N PHE A 105 48.52 17.17 14.98
CA PHE A 105 47.25 17.63 15.54
C PHE A 105 46.15 17.68 14.47
N LEU A 106 46.44 18.27 13.32
CA LEU A 106 45.48 18.36 12.21
C LEU A 106 45.13 16.99 11.63
N LYS A 107 46.09 16.05 11.60
CA LYS A 107 45.84 14.68 11.17
C LYS A 107 44.85 13.99 12.10
N VAL A 108 45.13 13.95 13.40
CA VAL A 108 44.26 13.32 14.40
C VAL A 108 42.87 13.94 14.36
N TYR A 109 42.80 15.25 14.21
CA TYR A 109 41.53 15.94 14.13
C TYR A 109 40.71 15.55 12.89
N ASN A 110 41.33 15.52 11.70
CA ASN A 110 40.64 15.10 10.48
C ASN A 110 40.17 13.64 10.57
N ASP A 111 40.98 12.75 11.14
CA ASP A 111 40.61 11.35 11.39
C ASP A 111 39.37 11.27 12.29
N LEU A 112 39.29 12.09 13.35
CA LEU A 112 38.13 12.15 14.24
C LEU A 112 36.87 12.66 13.54
N ILE A 113 36.96 13.69 12.68
CA ILE A 113 35.81 14.15 11.89
C ILE A 113 35.32 13.03 10.98
N GLN A 114 36.25 12.31 10.33
CA GLN A 114 35.89 11.25 9.41
C GLN A 114 35.11 10.15 10.12
N VAL A 115 35.60 9.68 11.26
CA VAL A 115 34.91 8.68 12.10
C VAL A 115 33.55 9.20 12.58
N GLN A 116 33.47 10.46 13.01
CA GLN A 116 32.21 11.05 13.43
C GLN A 116 31.19 11.10 12.29
N ASN A 117 31.61 11.49 11.09
CA ASN A 117 30.74 11.56 9.91
C ASN A 117 30.27 10.16 9.50
N GLU A 118 31.14 9.16 9.55
CA GLU A 118 30.78 7.77 9.26
C GLU A 118 29.71 7.26 10.22
N TYR A 119 29.90 7.45 11.53
CA TYR A 119 28.92 7.08 12.55
C TYR A 119 27.59 7.83 12.41
N LEU A 120 27.64 9.14 12.14
CA LEU A 120 26.44 9.94 11.92
C LEU A 120 25.69 9.49 10.66
N ASN A 121 26.40 9.19 9.57
CA ASN A 121 25.78 8.71 8.34
C ASN A 121 25.12 7.34 8.53
N GLU A 122 25.78 6.41 9.23
CA GLU A 122 25.20 5.10 9.57
C GLU A 122 23.94 5.26 10.45
N SER A 123 24.01 6.09 11.50
CA SER A 123 22.86 6.35 12.35
C SER A 123 21.72 7.02 11.58
N LEU A 124 22.02 7.94 10.67
CA LEU A 124 21.01 8.60 9.83
C LEU A 124 20.36 7.60 8.87
N ASP A 125 21.12 6.67 8.30
CA ASP A 125 20.59 5.63 7.43
C ASP A 125 19.61 4.71 8.18
N ILE A 126 20.01 4.23 9.37
CA ILE A 126 19.13 3.42 10.25
C ILE A 126 17.84 4.17 10.59
N VAL A 127 17.94 5.45 10.97
CA VAL A 127 16.77 6.28 11.29
C VAL A 127 15.89 6.48 10.05
N THR A 128 16.49 6.69 8.87
CA THR A 128 15.76 6.88 7.61
C THR A 128 14.99 5.60 7.25
N GLN A 129 15.65 4.44 7.30
CA GLN A 129 14.99 3.15 7.07
C GLN A 129 13.83 2.91 8.05
N LYS A 130 13.99 3.25 9.33
CA LYS A 130 12.92 3.13 10.32
C LYS A 130 11.74 4.06 10.02
N ILE A 131 12.01 5.30 9.62
CA ILE A 131 10.98 6.27 9.22
C ILE A 131 10.23 5.77 7.99
N GLU A 132 10.92 5.22 6.99
CA GLU A 132 10.29 4.65 5.80
C GLU A 132 9.36 3.48 6.15
N LEU A 133 9.80 2.58 7.03
CA LEU A 133 8.99 1.48 7.53
C LEU A 133 7.74 1.97 8.31
N GLU A 134 7.88 2.99 9.16
CA GLU A 134 6.72 3.57 9.85
C GLU A 134 5.75 4.25 8.89
N ILE A 135 6.25 4.99 7.90
CA ILE A 135 5.42 5.60 6.85
C ILE A 135 4.66 4.51 6.07
N LYS A 136 5.31 3.38 5.74
CA LYS A 136 4.65 2.25 5.08
C LYS A 136 3.50 1.70 5.93
N LYS A 137 3.74 1.45 7.22
CA LYS A 137 2.70 0.97 8.16
C LYS A 137 1.53 1.94 8.29
N ILE A 138 1.80 3.25 8.36
CA ILE A 138 0.74 4.29 8.42
C ILE A 138 -0.09 4.29 7.14
N ARG A 139 0.54 4.14 5.96
CA ARG A 139 -0.17 4.03 4.67
C ARG A 139 -1.06 2.79 4.64
N GLU A 140 -0.57 1.64 5.07
CA GLU A 140 -1.35 0.40 5.18
C GLU A 140 -2.57 0.58 6.10
N LEU A 141 -2.35 1.14 7.31
CA LEU A 141 -3.42 1.37 8.27
C LEU A 141 -4.49 2.32 7.73
N ARG A 142 -4.07 3.41 7.08
CA ARG A 142 -4.99 4.36 6.44
C ARG A 142 -5.81 3.69 5.34
N ASN A 143 -5.19 2.86 4.50
CA ASN A 143 -5.89 2.14 3.44
C ASN A 143 -6.89 1.13 4.01
N ARG A 144 -6.54 0.41 5.08
CA ARG A 144 -7.48 -0.48 5.79
C ARG A 144 -8.67 0.28 6.34
N LEU A 145 -8.44 1.40 7.02
CA LEU A 145 -9.51 2.26 7.55
C LEU A 145 -10.43 2.80 6.45
N GLN A 146 -9.88 3.23 5.32
CA GLN A 146 -10.69 3.70 4.18
C GLN A 146 -11.55 2.60 3.57
N ASN A 147 -11.09 1.34 3.62
CA ASN A 147 -11.83 0.21 3.07
C ASN A 147 -12.78 -0.44 4.07
N ALA A 148 -12.57 -0.28 5.38
CA ALA A 148 -13.40 -0.89 6.42
C ALA A 148 -14.88 -0.48 6.31
N ASP A 149 -15.15 0.78 5.98
CA ASP A 149 -16.52 1.24 5.75
C ASP A 149 -17.16 0.54 4.54
N SER A 150 -16.38 0.28 3.50
CA SER A 150 -16.87 -0.44 2.31
C SER A 150 -17.05 -1.93 2.58
N GLU A 151 -16.13 -2.57 3.31
CA GLU A 151 -16.22 -3.96 3.75
C GLU A 151 -17.50 -4.19 4.57
N ASN A 152 -17.77 -3.33 5.55
CA ASN A 152 -18.98 -3.40 6.38
C ASN A 152 -20.28 -3.35 5.55
N ILE A 153 -20.30 -2.58 4.46
CA ILE A 153 -21.46 -2.50 3.56
C ILE A 153 -21.69 -3.84 2.86
N TYR A 154 -20.63 -4.46 2.32
CA TYR A 154 -20.74 -5.74 1.61
C TYR A 154 -21.00 -6.91 2.57
N ASP A 155 -20.45 -6.89 3.78
CA ASP A 155 -20.74 -7.88 4.81
C ASP A 155 -22.19 -7.78 5.30
N SER A 156 -22.69 -6.56 5.50
CA SER A 156 -24.11 -6.35 5.79
C SER A 156 -25.00 -6.83 4.63
N ALA A 157 -24.60 -6.58 3.38
CA ALA A 157 -25.32 -7.06 2.21
C ALA A 157 -25.32 -8.60 2.12
N LYS A 158 -24.19 -9.26 2.37
CA LYS A 158 -24.06 -10.72 2.46
C LYS A 158 -25.06 -11.29 3.46
N ASN A 159 -25.09 -10.76 4.68
CA ASN A 159 -26.02 -11.20 5.72
C ASN A 159 -27.49 -11.00 5.31
N ASN A 160 -27.81 -9.87 4.69
CA ASN A 160 -29.16 -9.61 4.20
C ASN A 160 -29.58 -10.59 3.08
N PHE A 161 -28.69 -10.88 2.12
CA PHE A 161 -28.96 -11.84 1.06
C PHE A 161 -29.07 -13.27 1.59
N ASN A 162 -28.21 -13.68 2.53
CA ASN A 162 -28.27 -14.99 3.15
C ASN A 162 -29.59 -15.18 3.93
N ASN A 163 -30.00 -14.18 4.72
CA ASN A 163 -31.26 -14.24 5.45
C ASN A 163 -32.48 -14.31 4.50
N THR A 164 -32.42 -13.55 3.40
CA THR A 164 -33.46 -13.58 2.37
C THR A 164 -33.52 -14.94 1.67
N LYS A 165 -32.36 -15.53 1.32
CA LYS A 165 -32.23 -16.89 0.79
C LYS A 165 -32.88 -17.91 1.72
N HIS A 166 -32.56 -17.87 3.01
CA HIS A 166 -33.15 -18.77 4.01
C HIS A 166 -34.67 -18.60 4.13
N SER A 167 -35.18 -17.37 4.04
CA SER A 167 -36.63 -17.10 4.05
C SER A 167 -37.33 -17.76 2.86
N TYR A 168 -36.79 -17.62 1.64
CA TYR A 168 -37.33 -18.29 0.46
C TYR A 168 -37.20 -19.81 0.51
N LEU A 169 -36.13 -20.33 1.13
CA LEU A 169 -35.92 -21.75 1.34
C LEU A 169 -36.96 -22.32 2.33
N GLY A 170 -37.30 -21.57 3.37
CA GLY A 170 -38.42 -21.89 4.28
C GLY A 170 -39.77 -21.93 3.57
N LEU A 171 -40.07 -20.94 2.72
CA LEU A 171 -41.29 -20.92 1.90
C LEU A 171 -41.34 -22.09 0.90
N PHE A 172 -40.20 -22.47 0.32
CA PHE A 172 -40.09 -23.64 -0.54
C PHE A 172 -40.48 -24.92 0.21
N PHE A 173 -39.89 -25.20 1.37
CA PHE A 173 -40.27 -26.39 2.15
C PHE A 173 -41.72 -26.36 2.63
N PHE A 174 -42.22 -25.18 3.04
CA PHE A 174 -43.63 -25.02 3.40
C PHE A 174 -44.56 -25.38 2.24
N THR A 175 -44.25 -24.93 1.01
CA THR A 175 -45.05 -25.25 -0.17
C THR A 175 -44.97 -26.72 -0.58
N VAL A 176 -43.82 -27.39 -0.39
CA VAL A 176 -43.70 -28.85 -0.56
C VAL A 176 -44.63 -29.58 0.40
N ILE A 177 -44.58 -29.23 1.70
CA ILE A 177 -45.43 -29.85 2.73
C ILE A 177 -46.91 -29.58 2.46
N ALA A 178 -47.27 -28.35 2.07
CA ALA A 178 -48.64 -27.98 1.71
C ALA A 178 -49.15 -28.76 0.49
N THR A 179 -48.31 -28.93 -0.53
CA THR A 179 -48.66 -29.70 -1.75
C THR A 179 -48.88 -31.18 -1.41
N LEU A 180 -48.00 -31.76 -0.58
CA LEU A 180 -48.14 -33.15 -0.13
C LEU A 180 -49.41 -33.33 0.72
N SER A 181 -49.66 -32.41 1.65
CA SER A 181 -50.85 -32.41 2.51
C SER A 181 -52.12 -32.28 1.69
N PHE A 182 -52.14 -31.40 0.68
CA PHE A 182 -53.24 -31.26 -0.26
C PHE A 182 -53.47 -32.54 -1.07
N ALA A 183 -52.40 -33.21 -1.54
CA ALA A 183 -52.51 -34.47 -2.27
C ALA A 183 -53.15 -35.58 -1.41
N VAL A 184 -52.75 -35.70 -0.13
CA VAL A 184 -53.33 -36.66 0.83
C VAL A 184 -54.79 -36.29 1.15
N ALA A 185 -55.06 -35.03 1.44
CA ALA A 185 -56.42 -34.55 1.72
C ALA A 185 -57.36 -34.81 0.54
N SER A 186 -56.92 -34.54 -0.69
CA SER A 186 -57.66 -34.85 -1.91
C SER A 186 -58.04 -36.34 -2.01
N LEU A 187 -57.17 -37.26 -1.57
CA LEU A 187 -57.49 -38.70 -1.54
C LEU A 187 -58.54 -39.06 -0.48
N VAL A 188 -58.41 -38.52 0.73
CA VAL A 188 -59.32 -38.81 1.86
C VAL A 188 -60.71 -38.23 1.63
N PHE A 189 -60.79 -36.99 1.13
CA PHE A 189 -62.04 -36.28 0.90
C PHE A 189 -62.73 -36.64 -0.42
N LYS A 190 -62.19 -37.59 -1.20
CA LYS A 190 -62.75 -38.02 -2.49
C LYS A 190 -64.26 -38.30 -2.41
N LYS A 191 -64.71 -39.10 -1.42
CA LYS A 191 -66.14 -39.41 -1.25
C LYS A 191 -66.99 -38.17 -0.98
N ILE A 192 -66.49 -37.23 -0.19
CA ILE A 192 -67.21 -35.98 0.11
C ILE A 192 -67.36 -35.11 -1.15
N PHE A 193 -66.35 -35.09 -2.03
CA PHE A 193 -66.44 -34.37 -3.30
C PHE A 193 -67.49 -34.96 -4.25
N PHE A 194 -67.60 -36.29 -4.33
CA PHE A 194 -68.61 -36.96 -5.16
C PHE A 194 -70.02 -36.87 -4.56
N ASP A 195 -70.16 -37.12 -3.25
CA ASP A 195 -71.47 -37.28 -2.61
C ASP A 195 -72.13 -35.95 -2.20
N ARG A 196 -71.33 -34.91 -1.90
CA ARG A 196 -71.86 -33.62 -1.40
C ARG A 196 -71.84 -32.48 -2.42
N PHE A 197 -70.87 -32.50 -3.34
CA PHE A 197 -70.70 -31.44 -4.34
C PHE A 197 -71.15 -31.85 -5.74
N GLU A 198 -71.64 -33.10 -5.92
CA GLU A 198 -72.11 -33.65 -7.20
C GLU A 198 -71.11 -33.47 -8.35
N ILE A 199 -69.80 -33.46 -8.03
CA ILE A 199 -68.76 -33.25 -9.04
C ILE A 199 -68.57 -34.53 -9.84
N GLU A 200 -68.65 -34.43 -11.17
CA GLU A 200 -68.36 -35.54 -12.07
C GLU A 200 -66.89 -35.95 -11.99
N ALA A 201 -66.61 -37.23 -12.27
CA ALA A 201 -65.26 -37.78 -12.17
C ALA A 201 -64.26 -37.03 -13.08
N TYR A 202 -64.71 -36.52 -14.23
CA TYR A 202 -63.91 -35.73 -15.14
C TYR A 202 -63.45 -34.40 -14.51
N ASP A 203 -64.38 -33.61 -13.98
CA ASP A 203 -64.09 -32.30 -13.39
C ASP A 203 -63.15 -32.41 -12.17
N TYR A 204 -63.30 -33.47 -11.37
CA TYR A 204 -62.41 -33.76 -10.25
C TYR A 204 -60.94 -33.96 -10.69
N TRP A 205 -60.73 -34.73 -11.77
CA TRP A 205 -59.38 -34.95 -12.30
C TRP A 205 -58.78 -33.69 -12.93
N VAL A 206 -59.58 -32.91 -13.67
CA VAL A 206 -59.13 -31.64 -14.25
C VAL A 206 -58.72 -30.65 -13.15
N PHE A 207 -59.54 -30.49 -12.11
CA PHE A 207 -59.22 -29.63 -10.97
C PHE A 207 -57.91 -30.04 -10.29
N LYS A 208 -57.74 -31.34 -10.03
CA LYS A 208 -56.54 -31.88 -9.39
C LYS A 208 -55.28 -31.61 -10.22
N ILE A 209 -55.33 -31.80 -11.53
CA ILE A 209 -54.19 -31.54 -12.43
C ILE A 209 -53.85 -30.05 -12.47
N THR A 210 -54.85 -29.17 -12.54
CA THR A 210 -54.64 -27.71 -12.55
C THR A 210 -53.98 -27.22 -11.26
N VAL A 211 -54.46 -27.67 -10.10
CA VAL A 211 -53.86 -27.31 -8.80
C VAL A 211 -52.42 -27.83 -8.71
N LEU A 212 -52.17 -29.05 -9.15
CA LEU A 212 -50.83 -29.64 -9.11
C LEU A 212 -49.85 -28.89 -10.05
N SER A 213 -50.31 -28.48 -11.23
CA SER A 213 -49.54 -27.64 -12.16
C SER A 213 -49.19 -26.28 -11.55
N LEU A 214 -50.14 -25.66 -10.85
CA LEU A 214 -49.92 -24.39 -10.15
C LEU A 214 -48.92 -24.55 -8.98
N CYS A 215 -49.02 -25.63 -8.21
CA CYS A 215 -48.05 -25.96 -7.15
C CYS A 215 -46.64 -26.11 -7.71
N VAL A 216 -46.46 -26.83 -8.83
CA VAL A 216 -45.16 -27.00 -9.50
C VAL A 216 -44.61 -25.64 -9.93
N THR A 217 -45.44 -24.78 -10.52
CA THR A 217 -45.05 -23.43 -10.96
C THR A 217 -44.54 -22.58 -9.79
N ILE A 218 -45.25 -22.60 -8.66
CA ILE A 218 -44.83 -21.90 -7.43
C ILE A 218 -43.52 -22.47 -6.88
N LEU A 219 -43.37 -23.80 -6.87
CA LEU A 219 -42.15 -24.48 -6.43
C LEU A 219 -40.94 -24.04 -7.26
N SER A 220 -41.09 -24.03 -8.59
CA SER A 220 -40.06 -23.59 -9.53
C SER A 220 -39.71 -22.12 -9.34
N PHE A 221 -40.69 -21.27 -9.06
CA PHE A 221 -40.47 -19.86 -8.75
C PHE A 221 -39.60 -19.68 -7.50
N PHE A 222 -39.93 -20.35 -6.40
CA PHE A 222 -39.14 -20.25 -5.17
C PHE A 222 -37.73 -20.80 -5.33
N LEU A 223 -37.56 -21.92 -6.03
CA LEU A 223 -36.24 -22.47 -6.32
C LEU A 223 -35.39 -21.47 -7.13
N LYS A 224 -35.98 -20.83 -8.14
CA LYS A 224 -35.31 -19.79 -8.93
C LYS A 224 -34.90 -18.59 -8.06
N GLN A 225 -35.75 -18.20 -7.11
CA GLN A 225 -35.46 -17.09 -6.21
C GLN A 225 -34.33 -17.42 -5.22
N VAL A 226 -34.28 -18.66 -4.70
CA VAL A 226 -33.18 -19.12 -3.84
C VAL A 226 -31.85 -19.06 -4.59
N VAL A 227 -31.79 -19.58 -5.81
CA VAL A 227 -30.59 -19.55 -6.66
C VAL A 227 -30.16 -18.11 -6.97
N HIS A 228 -31.12 -17.21 -7.21
CA HIS A 228 -30.85 -15.80 -7.45
C HIS A 228 -30.20 -15.11 -6.26
N TYR A 229 -30.72 -15.32 -5.05
CA TYR A 229 -30.14 -14.71 -3.85
C TYR A 229 -28.81 -15.35 -3.44
N GLN A 230 -28.64 -16.66 -3.67
CA GLN A 230 -27.35 -17.32 -3.49
C GLN A 230 -26.27 -16.67 -4.36
N LYS A 231 -26.56 -16.41 -5.63
CA LYS A 231 -25.59 -15.73 -6.51
C LYS A 231 -25.25 -14.31 -6.06
N LYS A 232 -26.22 -13.58 -5.51
CA LYS A 232 -25.99 -12.24 -4.94
C LYS A 232 -25.12 -12.29 -3.69
N GLU A 233 -25.32 -13.30 -2.84
CA GLU A 233 -24.49 -13.57 -1.67
C GLU A 233 -23.06 -13.91 -2.08
N ASP A 234 -22.86 -14.87 -3.00
CA ASP A 234 -21.55 -15.27 -3.49
C ASP A 234 -20.78 -14.08 -4.09
N PHE A 235 -21.50 -13.21 -4.81
CA PHE A 235 -20.94 -11.98 -5.37
C PHE A 235 -20.51 -10.98 -4.29
N ALA A 236 -21.36 -10.73 -3.29
CA ALA A 236 -21.04 -9.84 -2.18
C ALA A 236 -19.86 -10.37 -1.34
N GLU A 237 -19.81 -11.69 -1.10
CA GLU A 237 -18.70 -12.34 -0.41
C GLU A 237 -17.39 -12.19 -1.17
N LYS A 238 -17.40 -12.44 -2.49
CA LYS A 238 -16.22 -12.25 -3.32
C LYS A 238 -15.71 -10.80 -3.25
N ILE A 239 -16.59 -9.81 -3.30
CA ILE A 239 -16.19 -8.40 -3.21
C ILE A 239 -15.65 -8.08 -1.82
N SER A 240 -16.27 -8.57 -0.76
CA SER A 240 -15.77 -8.37 0.61
C SER A 240 -14.34 -8.91 0.75
N LEU A 241 -14.08 -10.12 0.26
CA LEU A 241 -12.74 -10.71 0.24
C LEU A 241 -11.76 -9.91 -0.64
N GLU A 242 -12.18 -9.45 -1.82
CA GLU A 242 -11.35 -8.61 -2.70
C GLU A 242 -10.98 -7.27 -2.02
N LEU A 243 -11.93 -6.63 -1.32
CA LEU A 243 -11.71 -5.37 -0.59
C LEU A 243 -10.81 -5.54 0.64
N ASN A 244 -10.90 -6.69 1.32
CA ASN A 244 -10.05 -7.01 2.47
C ASN A 244 -8.59 -7.28 2.03
N ALA A 245 -8.40 -7.94 0.88
CA ALA A 245 -7.07 -8.16 0.30
C ALA A 245 -6.46 -6.89 -0.32
N PHE A 246 -7.28 -5.90 -0.70
CA PHE A 246 -6.85 -4.73 -1.47
C PHE A 246 -5.79 -3.83 -0.79
N PRO A 247 -5.87 -3.48 0.51
CA PRO A 247 -4.87 -2.65 1.18
C PRO A 247 -3.46 -3.22 1.12
N SER A 248 -3.32 -4.53 1.25
CA SER A 248 -2.03 -5.23 1.21
C SER A 248 -1.44 -5.25 -0.20
N TYR A 249 -2.28 -5.29 -1.24
CA TYR A 249 -1.82 -5.25 -2.62
C TYR A 249 -1.38 -3.84 -3.05
N ILE A 250 -2.10 -2.80 -2.60
CA ILE A 250 -1.82 -1.42 -2.99
C ILE A 250 -0.69 -0.77 -2.18
N SER A 251 -0.33 -1.32 -1.00
CA SER A 251 0.76 -0.80 -0.18
C SER A 251 2.15 -1.04 -0.79
N ASP A 252 2.26 -2.02 -1.68
CA ASP A 252 3.52 -2.35 -2.36
C ASP A 252 3.67 -1.65 -3.71
N LEU A 253 2.65 -0.91 -4.16
CA LEU A 253 2.65 -0.14 -5.41
C LEU A 253 3.03 1.31 -5.20
N ASP A 254 3.58 1.93 -6.24
CA ASP A 254 3.83 3.37 -6.27
C ASP A 254 2.49 4.14 -6.20
N PRO A 255 2.41 5.33 -5.56
CA PRO A 255 1.15 6.02 -5.32
C PRO A 255 0.35 6.32 -6.59
N GLU A 256 1.03 6.58 -7.71
CA GLU A 256 0.37 6.85 -8.99
C GLU A 256 -0.37 5.63 -9.54
N ASP A 257 0.25 4.45 -9.46
CA ASP A 257 -0.36 3.20 -9.91
C ASP A 257 -1.46 2.73 -8.96
N GLY A 258 -1.31 3.01 -7.66
CA GLY A 258 -2.38 2.82 -6.69
C GLY A 258 -3.65 3.64 -7.02
N VAL A 259 -3.50 4.89 -7.47
CA VAL A 259 -4.64 5.72 -7.90
C VAL A 259 -5.29 5.18 -9.17
N LYS A 260 -4.49 4.73 -10.16
CA LYS A 260 -5.03 4.09 -11.37
C LYS A 260 -5.82 2.83 -11.04
N LEU A 261 -5.29 1.98 -10.17
CA LEU A 261 -5.94 0.74 -9.75
C LEU A 261 -7.26 1.02 -9.01
N ARG A 262 -7.29 2.00 -8.11
CA ARG A 262 -8.55 2.45 -7.47
C ARG A 262 -9.57 2.93 -8.49
N LYS A 263 -9.15 3.64 -9.53
CA LYS A 263 -10.05 4.11 -10.60
C LYS A 263 -10.61 2.95 -11.43
N GLU A 264 -9.78 1.97 -11.77
CA GLU A 264 -10.21 0.77 -12.49
C GLU A 264 -11.20 -0.07 -11.67
N LEU A 265 -10.89 -0.30 -10.39
CA LEU A 265 -11.79 -0.99 -9.47
C LEU A 265 -13.07 -0.21 -9.24
N ALA A 266 -12.99 1.12 -9.13
CA ALA A 266 -14.18 1.94 -9.01
C ALA A 266 -15.10 1.75 -10.22
N LEU A 267 -14.58 1.66 -11.44
CA LEU A 267 -15.39 1.34 -12.62
C LEU A 267 -15.93 -0.09 -12.61
N LYS A 268 -15.19 -1.04 -12.04
CA LYS A 268 -15.60 -2.45 -11.93
C LYS A 268 -16.73 -2.65 -10.92
N TYR A 269 -16.69 -1.95 -9.78
CA TYR A 269 -17.65 -2.12 -8.67
C TYR A 269 -18.77 -1.06 -8.68
N PHE A 270 -18.48 0.18 -9.07
CA PHE A 270 -19.45 1.27 -9.19
C PHE A 270 -19.80 1.49 -10.67
N GLY A 271 -21.03 1.12 -11.04
CA GLY A 271 -21.56 1.39 -12.38
C GLY A 271 -21.44 0.24 -13.40
N ASN A 272 -20.94 -0.93 -13.01
CA ASN A 272 -21.00 -2.11 -13.87
C ASN A 272 -22.34 -2.83 -13.66
N ASP A 273 -23.12 -2.92 -14.74
CA ASP A 273 -24.40 -3.60 -14.76
C ASP A 273 -24.26 -5.02 -14.26
N GLN A 274 -25.03 -5.33 -13.22
CA GLN A 274 -25.28 -6.64 -12.61
C GLN A 274 -25.81 -7.71 -13.60
N ASN A 275 -25.70 -7.50 -14.91
CA ASN A 275 -26.28 -8.30 -15.98
C ASN A 275 -25.31 -9.28 -16.65
N LYS A 276 -23.98 -9.13 -16.57
CA LYS A 276 -23.08 -10.05 -17.32
C LYS A 276 -23.09 -11.49 -16.80
N GLY A 277 -23.11 -11.70 -15.47
CA GLY A 277 -23.27 -13.04 -14.88
C GLY A 277 -24.70 -13.61 -14.98
N ASN A 278 -25.69 -12.73 -15.20
CA ASN A 278 -27.09 -13.13 -15.39
C ASN A 278 -27.34 -13.67 -16.81
N ILE A 279 -26.53 -13.25 -17.80
CA ILE A 279 -26.63 -13.71 -19.19
C ILE A 279 -26.20 -15.18 -19.32
N GLU A 280 -25.09 -15.60 -18.73
CA GLU A 280 -24.63 -17.01 -18.78
C GLU A 280 -25.57 -17.96 -18.03
N ALA A 281 -26.08 -17.54 -16.87
CA ALA A 281 -27.12 -18.28 -16.16
C ALA A 281 -28.48 -18.27 -16.88
N SER A 282 -28.83 -17.20 -17.57
CA SER A 282 -30.02 -17.18 -18.43
C SER A 282 -29.85 -18.09 -19.64
N ASN A 283 -28.64 -18.19 -20.21
CA ASN A 283 -28.35 -19.06 -21.34
C ASN A 283 -28.46 -20.54 -20.94
N LEU A 284 -27.94 -20.92 -19.77
CA LEU A 284 -28.13 -22.27 -19.21
C LEU A 284 -29.60 -22.59 -18.93
N ASN A 285 -30.38 -21.63 -18.41
CA ASN A 285 -31.81 -21.80 -18.19
C ASN A 285 -32.61 -21.83 -19.51
N VAL A 286 -32.21 -21.07 -20.53
CA VAL A 286 -32.80 -21.07 -21.87
C VAL A 286 -32.50 -22.38 -22.59
N GLU A 287 -31.29 -22.92 -22.47
CA GLU A 287 -30.93 -24.25 -22.98
C GLU A 287 -31.74 -25.34 -22.29
N GLN A 288 -31.90 -25.30 -20.96
CA GLN A 288 -32.77 -26.24 -20.25
C GLN A 288 -34.25 -26.10 -20.64
N MET A 289 -34.76 -24.89 -20.84
CA MET A 289 -36.13 -24.67 -21.33
C MET A 289 -36.30 -25.18 -22.77
N LYS A 290 -35.28 -25.07 -23.62
CA LYS A 290 -35.28 -25.59 -24.99
C LYS A 290 -35.27 -27.12 -25.01
N VAL A 291 -34.44 -27.74 -24.18
CA VAL A 291 -34.41 -29.21 -23.99
C VAL A 291 -35.75 -29.71 -23.45
N ASN A 292 -36.36 -29.04 -22.47
CA ASN A 292 -37.68 -29.41 -21.95
C ASN A 292 -38.78 -29.23 -23.00
N ALA A 293 -38.72 -28.19 -23.84
CA ALA A 293 -39.68 -27.99 -24.92
C ALA A 293 -39.53 -29.04 -26.04
N GLU A 294 -38.31 -29.45 -26.36
CA GLU A 294 -38.05 -30.55 -27.30
C GLU A 294 -38.52 -31.89 -26.74
N LEU A 295 -38.28 -32.18 -25.46
CA LEU A 295 -38.78 -33.39 -24.80
C LEU A 295 -40.31 -33.43 -24.74
N ILE A 296 -40.97 -32.30 -24.49
CA ILE A 296 -42.43 -32.19 -24.56
C ILE A 296 -42.90 -32.47 -25.98
N LYS A 297 -42.31 -31.82 -27.01
CA LYS A 297 -42.67 -32.07 -28.43
C LYS A 297 -42.51 -33.54 -28.82
N ILE A 298 -41.39 -34.16 -28.48
CA ILE A 298 -41.12 -35.58 -28.73
C ILE A 298 -42.17 -36.44 -28.02
N SER A 299 -42.52 -36.12 -26.78
CA SER A 299 -43.55 -36.84 -26.03
C SER A 299 -44.93 -36.71 -26.69
N THR A 300 -45.29 -35.52 -27.17
CA THR A 300 -46.56 -35.29 -27.88
C THR A 300 -46.59 -36.00 -29.24
N GLU A 301 -45.48 -36.02 -29.97
CA GLU A 301 -45.36 -36.75 -31.25
C GLU A 301 -45.42 -38.27 -31.04
N VAL A 302 -44.77 -38.79 -29.99
CA VAL A 302 -44.85 -40.21 -29.62
C VAL A 302 -46.29 -40.59 -29.24
N ILE A 303 -46.98 -39.76 -28.44
CA ILE A 303 -48.39 -39.98 -28.09
C ILE A 303 -49.29 -39.94 -29.34
N LYS A 304 -49.07 -38.97 -30.24
CA LYS A 304 -49.82 -38.84 -31.49
C LYS A 304 -49.60 -40.02 -32.44
N ASN A 305 -48.36 -40.51 -32.53
CA ASN A 305 -48.01 -41.69 -33.33
C ASN A 305 -48.57 -42.98 -32.73
N LEU A 306 -48.62 -43.10 -31.40
CA LEU A 306 -49.26 -44.22 -30.72
C LEU A 306 -50.80 -44.19 -30.85
N SER A 307 -51.43 -43.01 -30.86
CA SER A 307 -52.87 -42.87 -31.12
C SER A 307 -53.22 -43.12 -32.59
N SER A 308 -52.33 -42.76 -33.52
CA SER A 308 -52.52 -42.99 -34.97
C SER A 308 -52.33 -44.45 -35.39
N LYS A 309 -51.59 -45.25 -34.61
CA LYS A 309 -51.32 -46.68 -34.90
C LYS A 309 -52.41 -47.61 -34.35
N LYS A 310 -53.43 -47.07 -33.67
CA LYS A 310 -54.53 -47.82 -33.06
C LYS A 310 -55.86 -47.71 -33.83
N ASN A 311 -55.83 -47.12 -35.04
CA ASN A 311 -56.91 -47.13 -36.03
C ASN A 311 -56.52 -48.00 -37.22
#